data_AF-X6LFE2-F1
#
_entry.id   AF-X6LFE2-F1
#
_cell.length_a   1.000
_cell.length_b   1.000
_cell.length_c   1.000
_cell.angle_alpha   90.00
_cell.angle_beta   90.00
_cell.angle_gamma   90.00
#
_symmetry.space_group_name_H-M   'P 1'
#
loop_
_entity.id
_entity.type
_entity.pdbx_description
1 polymer ?
#
loop_
_entity_poly.entity_id
_entity_poly.type
_entity_poly.pdbx_seq_one_letter_code
_entity_poly.pdbx_strand_id
1 'polypeptide(L)'
;MNVKFCFQEQFAWNAKVESEDEYTQMILLTWAKYDQYIQQTMQISAMWNHQIDANLIYIALNWCKKNVNLTIELLFKFEQWKFRDNNEQNYKKRINEFLEKRCCNHNINLFYIFLSEIYKGRTAIELAILTTAYNGLPFVKKNIA
;
A
#
# COMPACT_ATOMS: atom_id res chain seq x y z
N MET A 1 18.30 -6.02 -23.99
CA MET A 1 19.07 -6.28 -22.77
C MET A 1 18.16 -7.02 -21.80
N ASN A 2 18.35 -8.32 -21.60
CA ASN A 2 17.52 -9.13 -20.71
C ASN A 2 18.05 -8.99 -19.29
N VAL A 3 17.46 -8.09 -18.50
CA VAL A 3 17.75 -8.01 -17.06
C VAL A 3 16.94 -9.11 -16.38
N LYS A 4 17.62 -10.21 -16.05
CA LYS A 4 17.07 -11.32 -15.29
C LYS A 4 17.08 -10.91 -13.81
N PHE A 5 16.02 -10.24 -13.35
CA PHE A 5 15.84 -9.95 -11.93
C PHE A 5 15.76 -11.26 -11.15
N CYS A 6 16.69 -11.47 -10.22
CA CYS A 6 16.65 -12.64 -9.35
C CYS A 6 15.48 -12.49 -8.37
N PHE A 7 14.72 -13.55 -8.10
CA PHE A 7 13.57 -13.51 -7.18
C PHE A 7 13.98 -13.03 -5.77
N GLN A 8 15.24 -13.27 -5.39
CA GLN A 8 15.84 -12.80 -4.13
C GLN A 8 16.01 -11.27 -4.06
N GLU A 9 16.23 -10.59 -5.19
CA GLU A 9 16.40 -9.13 -5.22
C GLU A 9 15.08 -8.38 -4.99
N GLN A 10 13.93 -8.98 -5.32
CA GLN A 10 12.62 -8.35 -5.11
C GLN A 10 12.25 -8.23 -3.63
N PHE A 11 12.79 -9.08 -2.76
CA PHE A 11 12.59 -9.03 -1.32
C PHE A 11 13.78 -8.42 -0.56
N ALA A 12 14.79 -7.94 -1.29
CA ALA A 12 15.93 -7.26 -0.71
C ALA A 12 15.55 -5.86 -0.23
N TRP A 13 16.38 -5.31 0.66
CA TRP A 13 16.31 -3.93 1.09
C TRP A 13 17.46 -3.15 0.47
N ASN A 14 17.15 -1.99 -0.11
CA ASN A 14 18.13 -1.00 -0.49
C ASN A 14 18.46 -0.17 0.75
N ALA A 15 19.74 0.07 1.00
CA ALA A 15 20.22 0.96 2.05
C ALA A 15 20.93 2.14 1.41
N LYS A 16 20.55 3.36 1.81
CA LYS A 16 21.17 4.61 1.37
C LYS A 16 21.49 5.48 2.57
N VAL A 17 22.69 6.02 2.62
CA VAL A 17 23.06 7.04 3.61
C VAL A 17 22.39 8.35 3.22
N GLU A 18 21.52 8.88 4.09
CA GLU A 18 20.85 10.16 3.89
C GLU A 18 21.68 11.32 4.47
N SER A 19 22.29 11.10 5.62
CA SER A 19 23.20 12.07 6.25
C SER A 19 24.17 11.38 7.20
N GLU A 20 25.31 12.00 7.45
CA GLU A 20 26.33 11.49 8.36
C GLU A 20 27.02 12.67 9.06
N ASP A 21 27.22 12.54 10.37
CA ASP A 21 28.03 13.44 11.19
C ASP A 21 29.11 12.64 11.95
N GLU A 22 29.91 13.31 12.78
CA GLU A 22 31.03 12.69 13.51
C GLU A 22 30.63 11.49 14.39
N TYR A 23 29.37 11.44 14.84
CA TYR A 23 28.88 10.45 15.80
C TYR A 23 27.72 9.60 15.28
N THR A 24 27.04 10.01 14.20
CA THR A 24 25.79 9.41 13.73
C THR A 24 25.71 9.30 12.22
N GLN A 25 25.18 8.17 11.74
CA GLN A 25 24.83 7.97 10.34
C GLN A 25 23.32 7.67 10.22
N MET A 26 22.62 8.42 9.37
CA MET A 26 21.21 8.19 9.04
C MET A 26 21.12 7.36 7.77
N ILE A 27 20.58 6.14 7.90
CA ILE A 27 20.40 5.22 6.78
C ILE A 27 18.91 5.12 6.46
N LEU A 28 18.55 5.45 5.22
CA LEU A 28 17.24 5.15 4.66
C LEU A 28 17.24 3.73 4.10
N LEU A 29 16.37 2.91 4.68
CA LEU A 29 16.08 1.57 4.18
C LEU A 29 14.80 1.60 3.34
N THR A 30 14.87 1.16 2.10
CA THR A 30 13.71 0.99 1.23
C THR A 30 13.61 -0.45 0.75
N TRP A 31 12.41 -1.00 0.73
CA TRP A 31 12.20 -2.32 0.14
C TRP A 31 12.39 -2.22 -1.38
N ALA A 32 13.26 -3.05 -1.96
CA ALA A 32 13.70 -2.92 -3.35
C ALA A 32 12.52 -2.91 -4.34
N LYS A 33 11.45 -3.66 -4.06
CA LYS A 33 10.24 -3.63 -4.90
C LYS A 33 9.48 -2.32 -4.78
N TYR A 34 9.33 -1.77 -3.58
CA TYR A 34 8.65 -0.49 -3.35
C TYR A 34 9.43 0.68 -3.97
N ASP A 35 10.76 0.64 -3.90
CA ASP A 35 11.65 1.65 -4.48
C ASP A 35 11.39 1.88 -5.98
N GLN A 36 11.05 0.81 -6.71
CA GLN A 36 10.66 0.91 -8.12
C GLN A 36 9.38 1.71 -8.41
N TYR A 37 8.59 2.04 -7.38
CA TYR A 37 7.34 2.78 -7.47
C TYR A 37 7.41 4.15 -6.80
N ILE A 38 8.51 4.47 -6.09
CA ILE A 38 8.57 5.60 -5.17
C ILE A 38 8.25 6.94 -5.86
N GLN A 39 8.76 7.16 -7.07
CA GLN A 39 8.54 8.38 -7.83
C GLN A 39 7.06 8.55 -8.23
N GLN A 40 6.42 7.49 -8.72
CA GLN A 40 5.01 7.51 -9.10
C GLN A 40 4.11 7.65 -7.88
N THR A 41 4.47 6.97 -6.78
CA THR A 41 3.76 7.10 -5.50
C THR A 41 3.81 8.54 -5.00
N MET A 42 4.97 9.19 -5.02
CA MET A 42 5.13 10.58 -4.59
C MET A 42 4.38 11.56 -5.50
N GLN A 43 4.43 11.34 -6.82
CA GLN A 43 3.67 12.16 -7.77
C GLN A 43 2.17 12.10 -7.49
N ILE A 44 1.59 10.91 -7.36
CA ILE A 44 0.16 10.74 -7.07
C ILE A 44 -0.15 11.30 -5.68
N SER A 45 0.69 11.05 -4.68
CA SER A 45 0.50 11.59 -3.33
C SER A 45 0.41 13.12 -3.36
N ALA A 46 1.32 13.79 -4.07
CA ALA A 46 1.30 15.25 -4.24
C ALA A 46 0.04 15.75 -4.96
N MET A 47 -0.42 15.06 -6.01
CA MET A 47 -1.67 15.40 -6.72
C MET A 47 -2.89 15.39 -5.80
N TRP A 48 -2.88 14.52 -4.78
CA TRP A 48 -3.94 14.39 -3.78
C TRP A 48 -3.61 15.14 -2.48
N ASN A 49 -2.68 16.09 -2.50
CA ASN A 49 -2.24 16.85 -1.32
C ASN A 49 -1.91 15.95 -0.10
N HIS A 50 -1.27 14.81 -0.37
CA HIS A 50 -0.88 13.79 0.60
C HIS A 50 -2.04 13.19 1.43
N GLN A 51 -3.29 13.33 0.97
CA GLN A 51 -4.46 12.79 1.69
C GLN A 51 -4.62 11.28 1.56
N ILE A 52 -4.00 10.67 0.54
CA ILE A 52 -4.04 9.22 0.32
C ILE A 52 -2.74 8.61 0.88
N ASP A 53 -2.90 7.55 1.68
CA ASP A 53 -1.80 6.75 2.23
C ASP A 53 -0.87 6.24 1.11
N ALA A 54 0.44 6.45 1.26
CA ALA A 54 1.44 6.08 0.25
C ALA A 54 1.49 4.57 -0.03
N ASN A 55 1.22 3.72 0.97
CA ASN A 55 1.15 2.27 0.79
C ASN A 55 -0.09 1.87 -0.02
N LEU A 56 -1.21 2.58 0.18
CA LEU A 56 -2.41 2.38 -0.64
C LEU A 56 -2.15 2.77 -2.10
N ILE A 57 -1.48 3.89 -2.35
CA ILE A 57 -1.06 4.31 -3.70
C ILE A 57 -0.15 3.25 -4.33
N TYR A 58 0.85 2.76 -3.58
CA TYR A 58 1.73 1.69 -4.05
C TYR A 58 0.95 0.42 -4.43
N ILE A 59 -0.01 -0.02 -3.60
CA ILE A 59 -0.83 -1.19 -3.90
C ILE A 59 -1.66 -0.96 -5.17
N ALA A 60 -2.26 0.21 -5.32
CA ALA A 60 -3.05 0.55 -6.50
C ALA A 60 -2.17 0.61 -7.77
N LEU A 61 -0.94 1.15 -7.67
CA LEU A 61 0.04 1.10 -8.75
C LEU A 61 0.43 -0.33 -9.10
N ASN A 62 0.70 -1.17 -8.11
CA ASN A 62 1.05 -2.58 -8.31
C ASN A 62 -0.13 -3.34 -8.97
N TRP A 63 -1.37 -3.06 -8.56
CA TRP A 63 -2.58 -3.62 -9.17
C TRP A 63 -2.74 -3.20 -10.63
N CYS A 64 -2.50 -1.92 -10.93
CA CYS A 64 -2.57 -1.35 -12.29
C CYS A 64 -1.28 -1.54 -13.11
N LYS A 65 -0.34 -2.39 -12.67
CA LYS A 65 0.92 -2.68 -13.37
C LYS A 65 1.72 -1.40 -13.71
N LYS A 66 1.86 -0.48 -12.75
CA LYS A 66 2.55 0.83 -12.88
C LYS A 66 1.88 1.85 -13.82
N ASN A 67 0.66 1.60 -14.32
CA ASN A 67 -0.05 2.57 -15.14
C ASN A 67 -0.68 3.68 -14.28
N VAL A 68 -0.05 4.85 -14.28
CA VAL A 68 -0.45 6.02 -13.46
C VAL A 68 -1.89 6.46 -13.75
N ASN A 69 -2.30 6.51 -15.01
CA ASN A 69 -3.65 6.98 -15.38
C ASN A 69 -4.73 6.02 -14.85
N LEU A 70 -4.53 4.71 -15.04
CA LEU A 70 -5.44 3.69 -14.50
C LEU A 70 -5.45 3.73 -12.96
N THR A 71 -4.30 3.97 -12.33
CA THR A 71 -4.22 4.09 -10.87
C THR A 71 -5.00 5.30 -10.36
N ILE A 72 -4.87 6.46 -10.99
CA ILE A 72 -5.62 7.66 -10.61
C ILE A 72 -7.13 7.40 -10.74
N GLU A 73 -7.57 6.80 -11.84
CA GLU A 73 -8.98 6.45 -12.04
C GLU A 73 -9.48 5.45 -10.98
N LEU A 74 -8.67 4.44 -10.65
CA LEU A 74 -9.00 3.45 -9.63
C LEU A 74 -9.11 4.08 -8.24
N LEU A 75 -8.15 4.92 -7.86
CA LEU A 75 -8.15 5.64 -6.57
C LEU A 75 -9.33 6.60 -6.47
N PHE A 76 -9.67 7.30 -7.56
CA PHE A 76 -10.84 8.17 -7.61
C PHE A 76 -12.15 7.39 -7.40
N LYS A 77 -12.32 6.25 -8.10
CA LYS A 77 -13.48 5.35 -7.90
C LYS A 77 -13.54 4.81 -6.49
N PHE A 78 -12.40 4.43 -5.91
CA PHE A 78 -12.30 3.96 -4.53
C PHE A 78 -12.74 5.02 -3.53
N GLU A 79 -12.23 6.26 -3.64
CA GLU A 79 -12.61 7.35 -2.75
C GLU A 79 -14.12 7.65 -2.86
N GLN A 80 -14.69 7.65 -4.07
CA GLN A 80 -16.14 7.77 -4.23
C GLN A 80 -16.91 6.62 -3.58
N TRP A 81 -16.46 5.38 -3.78
CA TRP A 81 -17.08 4.19 -3.21
C TRP A 81 -17.05 4.21 -1.68
N LYS A 82 -15.97 4.70 -1.07
CA LYS A 82 -15.79 4.76 0.39
C LYS A 82 -16.92 5.52 1.10
N PHE A 83 -17.40 6.60 0.47
CA PHE A 83 -18.48 7.45 0.99
C PHE A 83 -19.89 7.03 0.55
N ARG A 84 -20.02 6.08 -0.37
CA ARG A 84 -21.33 5.54 -0.80
C ARG A 84 -21.80 4.45 0.15
N ASP A 85 -23.12 4.28 0.23
CA ASP A 85 -23.81 3.14 0.85
C ASP A 85 -23.31 2.74 2.25
N ASN A 86 -22.76 3.72 2.97
CA ASN A 86 -22.19 3.54 4.30
C ASN A 86 -21.02 2.54 4.34
N ASN A 87 -20.30 2.35 3.23
CA ASN A 87 -19.24 1.34 3.08
C ASN A 87 -18.15 1.45 4.15
N GLU A 88 -17.69 2.66 4.47
CA GLU A 88 -16.73 2.86 5.54
C GLU A 88 -17.25 2.42 6.92
N GLN A 89 -18.53 2.65 7.22
CA GLN A 89 -19.13 2.21 8.49
C GLN A 89 -19.40 0.71 8.50
N ASN A 90 -19.74 0.11 7.36
CA ASN A 90 -19.88 -1.33 7.22
C ASN A 90 -18.53 -2.03 7.47
N TYR A 91 -17.43 -1.44 6.99
CA TYR A 91 -16.08 -1.90 7.33
C TYR A 91 -15.80 -1.81 8.84
N LYS A 92 -16.19 -0.71 9.51
CA LYS A 92 -15.97 -0.56 10.96
C LYS A 92 -16.58 -1.71 11.78
N LYS A 93 -17.71 -2.27 11.33
CA LYS A 93 -18.34 -3.45 11.95
C LYS A 93 -17.51 -4.74 11.80
N ARG A 94 -16.63 -4.79 10.79
CA ARG A 94 -15.82 -5.97 10.41
C ARG A 94 -14.34 -5.82 10.72
N ILE A 95 -13.92 -4.74 11.39
CA ILE A 95 -12.50 -4.46 11.69
C ILE A 95 -11.82 -5.66 12.37
N ASN A 96 -12.50 -6.31 13.31
CA ASN A 96 -11.92 -7.43 14.06
C ASN A 96 -11.57 -8.62 13.17
N GLU A 97 -12.35 -8.89 12.11
CA GLU A 97 -12.06 -9.98 11.15
C GLU A 97 -10.69 -9.78 10.48
N PHE A 98 -10.32 -8.53 10.18
CA PHE A 98 -9.02 -8.20 9.59
C PHE A 98 -7.91 -8.22 10.63
N LEU A 99 -8.17 -7.70 11.84
CA LEU A 99 -7.18 -7.65 12.92
C LEU A 99 -6.76 -9.05 13.40
N GLU A 100 -7.69 -10.00 13.51
CA GLU A 100 -7.39 -11.40 13.84
C GLU A 100 -6.44 -12.05 12.82
N LYS A 101 -6.45 -11.54 11.57
CA LYS A 101 -5.57 -11.97 10.49
C LYS A 101 -4.35 -11.07 10.33
N ARG A 102 -4.05 -10.23 11.34
CA ARG A 102 -2.92 -9.29 11.37
C ARG A 102 -2.93 -8.24 10.26
N CYS A 103 -4.09 -8.01 9.63
CA CYS A 103 -4.27 -7.00 8.59
C CYS A 103 -4.59 -5.65 9.27
N CYS A 104 -3.57 -4.95 9.73
CA CYS A 104 -3.75 -3.75 10.58
C CYS A 104 -3.92 -2.43 9.81
N ASN A 105 -3.62 -2.37 8.51
CA ASN A 105 -3.81 -1.15 7.73
C ASN A 105 -5.26 -1.03 7.24
N HIS A 106 -6.05 -0.20 7.92
CA HIS A 106 -7.47 -0.01 7.64
C HIS A 106 -7.77 0.53 6.24
N ASN A 107 -6.96 1.44 5.72
CA ASN A 107 -7.15 2.01 4.38
C ASN A 107 -6.96 0.94 3.30
N ILE A 108 -5.96 0.07 3.49
CA ILE A 108 -5.69 -1.05 2.59
C ILE A 108 -6.80 -2.12 2.70
N ASN A 109 -7.28 -2.40 3.89
CA ASN A 109 -8.39 -3.33 4.10
C ASN A 109 -9.66 -2.86 3.39
N LEU A 110 -10.02 -1.58 3.54
CA LEU A 110 -11.13 -0.95 2.83
C LEU A 110 -10.97 -1.06 1.32
N PHE A 111 -9.76 -0.79 0.82
CA PHE A 111 -9.44 -0.93 -0.60
C PHE A 111 -9.62 -2.35 -1.12
N TYR A 112 -9.26 -3.37 -0.33
CA TYR A 112 -9.49 -4.76 -0.73
C TYR A 112 -10.95 -5.20 -0.69
N ILE A 113 -11.78 -4.59 0.18
CA ILE A 113 -13.24 -4.77 0.12
C ILE A 113 -13.75 -4.25 -1.22
N PHE A 114 -13.42 -3.00 -1.55
CA PHE A 114 -13.77 -2.39 -2.84
C PHE A 114 -13.33 -3.24 -4.04
N LEU A 115 -12.07 -3.71 -4.07
CA LEU A 115 -11.58 -4.55 -5.15
C LEU A 115 -12.33 -5.88 -5.25
N SER A 116 -12.69 -6.50 -4.12
CA SER A 116 -13.42 -7.78 -4.12
C SER A 116 -14.87 -7.66 -4.62
N GLU A 117 -15.47 -6.47 -4.53
CA GLU A 117 -16.80 -6.19 -5.08
C GLU A 117 -16.76 -6.02 -6.60
N ILE A 118 -15.69 -5.45 -7.15
CA ILE A 118 -15.52 -5.22 -8.58
C ILE A 118 -14.99 -6.47 -9.29
N TYR A 119 -14.03 -7.16 -8.68
CA TYR A 119 -13.33 -8.30 -9.27
C TYR A 119 -13.65 -9.58 -8.51
N LYS A 120 -14.41 -10.47 -9.16
CA LYS A 120 -14.73 -11.80 -8.61
C LYS A 120 -13.50 -12.70 -8.66
N GLY A 121 -13.17 -13.37 -7.55
CA GLY A 121 -12.15 -14.43 -7.54
C GLY A 121 -11.40 -14.62 -6.23
N ARG A 122 -11.32 -13.60 -5.37
CA ARG A 122 -10.78 -13.69 -4.00
C ARG A 122 -11.54 -12.77 -3.06
N THR A 123 -11.64 -13.16 -1.81
CA THR A 123 -12.24 -12.31 -0.76
C THR A 123 -11.29 -11.17 -0.38
N ALA A 124 -11.86 -10.08 0.13
CA ALA A 124 -11.09 -8.95 0.65
C ALA A 124 -10.03 -9.35 1.69
N ILE A 125 -10.40 -10.28 2.58
CA ILE A 125 -9.51 -10.78 3.64
C ILE A 125 -8.34 -11.58 3.05
N GLU A 126 -8.59 -12.46 2.06
CA GLU A 126 -7.50 -13.19 1.39
C GLU A 126 -6.52 -12.25 0.70
N LEU A 127 -7.01 -11.22 0.02
CA LEU A 127 -6.18 -10.21 -0.63
C LEU A 127 -5.36 -9.41 0.40
N ALA A 128 -5.99 -9.01 1.51
CA ALA A 128 -5.31 -8.30 2.60
C ALA A 128 -4.22 -9.15 3.26
N ILE A 129 -4.51 -10.44 3.52
CA ILE A 129 -3.54 -11.40 4.09
C ILE A 129 -2.34 -11.55 3.17
N LEU A 130 -2.55 -11.81 1.88
CA LEU A 130 -1.46 -12.00 0.93
C LEU A 130 -0.58 -10.76 0.86
N THR A 131 -1.19 -9.60 0.79
CA THR A 131 -0.47 -8.34 0.71
C THR A 131 0.34 -8.06 1.97
N THR A 132 -0.24 -8.31 3.14
CA THR A 132 0.44 -8.17 4.43
C THR A 132 1.62 -9.14 4.53
N ALA A 133 1.42 -10.40 4.15
CA ALA A 133 2.45 -11.43 4.19
C ALA A 133 3.60 -11.17 3.19
N TYR A 134 3.29 -10.73 1.96
CA TYR A 134 4.28 -10.52 0.91
C TYR A 134 5.01 -9.18 1.04
N ASN A 135 4.31 -8.12 1.43
CA ASN A 135 4.88 -6.77 1.41
C ASN A 135 5.36 -6.31 2.79
N GLY A 136 5.12 -7.09 3.85
CA GLY A 136 5.57 -6.77 5.20
C GLY A 136 5.06 -5.42 5.70
N LEU A 137 3.90 -4.97 5.21
CA LEU A 137 3.36 -3.64 5.51
C LEU A 137 3.25 -3.47 7.03
N PRO A 138 4.03 -2.55 7.62
CA PRO A 138 4.18 -2.50 9.05
C PRO A 138 2.88 -2.07 9.73
N PHE A 139 2.76 -2.46 11.01
CA PHE A 139 1.79 -1.92 11.94
C PHE A 139 1.88 -0.39 11.92
N VAL A 140 0.85 0.28 11.42
CA VAL A 140 0.69 1.72 11.69
C VAL A 140 0.22 1.82 13.13
N LYS A 141 1.16 1.81 14.08
CA LYS A 141 0.87 2.18 15.46
C LYS A 141 0.46 3.65 15.42
N LYS A 142 -0.80 3.98 15.76
CA LYS A 142 -1.16 5.36 16.09
C LYS A 142 -0.25 5.77 17.24
N ASN A 143 0.51 6.85 17.06
CA ASN A 143 1.09 7.56 18.19
C ASN A 143 -0.08 7.88 19.13
N ILE A 144 -0.09 7.22 20.28
CA ILE A 144 -0.96 7.60 21.39
C ILE A 144 -0.32 8.90 21.89
N ALA A 145 -1.01 10.01 21.67
CA ALA A 145 -0.72 11.28 22.32
C ALA A 145 -1.16 11.21 23.79
#